data_AF-P0C5F4-F1
#
_entry.id   AF-P0C5F4-F1
#
_cell.length_a   1.000
_cell.length_b   1.000
_cell.length_c   1.000
_cell.angle_alpha   90.00
_cell.angle_beta   90.00
_cell.angle_gamma   90.00
#
_symmetry.space_group_name_H-M   'P 1'
#
loop_
_entity.id
_entity.type
_entity.pdbx_description
1 polymer ?
#
loop_
_entity_poly.entity_id
_entity_poly.type
_entity_poly.pdbx_seq_one_letter_code
_entity_poly.pdbx_strand_id
1 'polypeptide(L)' 'GVPCLCDSDGPSVRGNTLSGTLWLAGCPSGWHNCKAHGPTIGWCCKK' A
#
# COMPACT_ATOMS: atom_id res chain seq x y z
N GLY A 1 7.32 -7.60 -3.57
CA GLY A 1 6.27 -7.25 -2.60
C GLY A 1 4.91 -7.52 -3.22
N VAL A 2 3.87 -7.62 -2.41
CA VAL A 2 2.49 -7.87 -2.88
C VAL A 2 1.85 -6.53 -3.23
N PRO A 3 1.22 -6.35 -4.41
CA PRO A 3 0.51 -5.11 -4.72
C PRO A 3 -0.60 -4.86 -3.70
N CYS A 4 -0.77 -3.61 -3.27
CA CYS A 4 -1.79 -3.24 -2.31
C CYS A 4 -2.41 -1.89 -2.66
N LEU A 5 -3.69 -1.74 -2.30
CA LEU A 5 -4.46 -0.52 -2.56
C LEU A 5 -4.03 0.58 -1.59
N CYS A 6 -3.61 1.73 -2.13
CA CYS A 6 -3.37 2.95 -1.37
C CYS A 6 -4.66 3.75 -1.19
N ASP A 7 -4.74 4.65 -0.21
CA ASP A 7 -5.94 5.50 -0.01
C ASP A 7 -6.18 6.42 -1.22
N SER A 8 -5.09 6.86 -1.88
CA SER A 8 -5.14 7.69 -3.09
C SER A 8 -5.64 6.95 -4.34
N ASP A 9 -5.71 5.62 -4.31
CA ASP A 9 -6.21 4.82 -5.42
C ASP A 9 -7.75 4.85 -5.50
N GLY A 10 -8.42 5.34 -4.45
CA GLY A 10 -9.87 5.33 -4.34
C GLY A 10 -10.41 4.04 -3.70
N PRO A 11 -11.74 3.87 -3.64
CA PRO A 11 -12.37 2.88 -2.77
C PRO A 11 -12.31 1.43 -3.30
N SER A 12 -12.02 1.25 -4.59
CA SER A 12 -12.22 -0.03 -5.27
C SER A 12 -10.91 -0.64 -5.74
N VAL A 13 -10.66 -1.91 -5.37
CA VAL A 13 -9.54 -2.71 -5.90
C VAL A 13 -9.74 -3.11 -7.36
N ARG A 14 -10.99 -3.32 -7.79
CA ARG A 14 -11.30 -3.84 -9.12
C ARG A 14 -11.19 -2.70 -10.15
N GLY A 15 -10.35 -2.88 -11.16
CA GLY A 15 -10.04 -1.85 -12.15
C GLY A 15 -8.99 -0.84 -11.69
N ASN A 16 -8.40 -1.04 -10.51
CA ASN A 16 -7.33 -0.20 -10.02
C ASN A 16 -5.95 -0.77 -10.39
N THR A 17 -4.98 0.12 -10.55
CA THR A 17 -3.57 -0.24 -10.74
C THR A 17 -2.88 -0.75 -9.48
N LEU A 18 -3.47 -0.60 -8.29
CA LEU A 18 -2.88 -0.95 -6.98
C LEU A 18 -1.48 -0.36 -6.83
N SER A 19 -1.40 0.95 -6.61
CA SER A 19 -0.13 1.67 -6.72
C SER A 19 0.85 1.43 -5.57
N GLY A 20 0.42 0.72 -4.52
CA GLY A 20 1.23 0.35 -3.37
C GLY A 20 1.88 -1.02 -3.46
N THR A 21 2.91 -1.23 -2.66
CA THR A 21 3.55 -2.52 -2.40
C THR A 21 3.54 -2.81 -0.90
N LEU A 22 3.07 -4.00 -0.53
CA LEU A 22 3.02 -4.47 0.84
C LEU A 22 4.41 -4.85 1.35
N TRP A 23 4.76 -4.34 2.53
CA TRP A 23 5.97 -4.65 3.27
C TRP A 23 5.62 -5.10 4.70
N LEU A 24 6.21 -6.20 5.15
CA LEU A 24 5.88 -6.78 6.46
C LEU A 24 6.47 -6.00 7.64
N ALA A 25 7.63 -5.37 7.44
CA ALA A 25 8.42 -4.73 8.50
C ALA A 25 8.44 -3.19 8.42
N GLY A 26 7.39 -2.59 7.84
CA GLY A 26 7.33 -1.15 7.59
C GLY A 26 7.82 -0.76 6.20
N CYS A 27 7.68 0.52 5.86
CA CYS A 27 8.08 1.03 4.55
C CYS A 27 9.60 1.20 4.48
N PRO A 28 10.27 0.67 3.44
CA PRO A 28 11.70 0.87 3.26
C PRO A 28 12.03 2.33 2.96
N SER A 29 13.30 2.70 3.11
CA SER A 29 13.76 4.08 2.83
C SER A 29 13.37 4.54 1.42
N GLY A 30 12.86 5.78 1.32
CA GLY A 30 12.33 6.35 0.09
C GLY A 30 10.90 5.90 -0.27
N TRP A 31 10.25 5.15 0.60
CA TRP A 31 8.82 4.83 0.50
C TRP A 31 8.09 5.42 1.71
N HIS A 32 6.82 5.73 1.51
CA HIS A 32 5.91 6.21 2.53
C HIS A 32 4.70 5.29 2.66
N ASN A 33 4.13 5.19 3.86
CA ASN A 33 2.89 4.46 4.05
C ASN A 33 1.77 5.18 3.30
N CYS A 34 1.16 4.51 2.33
CA CYS A 34 0.14 5.09 1.47
C CYS A 34 -1.28 4.73 1.91
N LYS A 35 -1.41 3.99 3.02
CA LYS A 35 -2.68 3.57 3.58
C LYS A 35 -2.73 3.87 5.07
N ALA A 36 -3.64 4.75 5.48
CA ALA A 36 -3.83 5.17 6.87
C ALA A 36 -4.18 3.97 7.77
N HIS A 37 -4.94 3.02 7.22
CA HIS A 37 -5.25 1.75 7.86
C HIS A 37 -4.72 0.62 7.00
N GLY A 38 -3.58 0.07 7.43
CA GLY A 38 -2.92 -1.03 6.74
C GLY A 38 -3.82 -2.26 6.63
N PRO A 39 -3.54 -3.16 5.67
CA PRO A 39 -4.04 -4.52 5.83
C PRO A 39 -3.55 -5.06 7.18
N THR A 40 -4.31 -5.98 7.79
CA THR A 40 -4.04 -6.55 9.12
C THR A 40 -2.61 -7.07 9.31
N ILE A 41 -1.88 -7.25 8.21
CA ILE A 41 -0.52 -7.75 8.14
C ILE A 41 0.32 -6.79 7.29
N GLY A 42 1.26 -6.09 7.93
CA GLY A 42 2.23 -5.22 7.27
C GLY A 42 1.74 -3.82 6.91
N TRP A 43 2.51 -3.14 6.08
CA TRP A 43 2.38 -1.74 5.71
C TRP A 43 2.30 -1.63 4.19
N CYS A 44 1.25 -0.97 3.69
CA CYS A 44 1.11 -0.73 2.27
C CYS A 44 1.85 0.54 1.89
N CYS A 45 2.96 0.40 1.18
CA CYS A 45 3.89 1.49 0.94
C CYS A 45 3.90 1.91 -0.52
N LYS A 46 4.06 3.20 -0.78
CA LYS A 46 4.26 3.78 -2.12
C LYS A 46 5.52 4.63 -2.11
N LYS A 47 6.17 4.80 -3.27
CA LYS A 47 7.25 5.79 -3.40
C LYS A 47 6.67 7.19 -3.44
#